data_AF-A0A6B1HMQ1-F1
#
_entry.id   AF-A0A6B1HMQ1-F1
#
_cell.length_a   1.000
_cell.length_b   1.000
_cell.length_c   1.000
_cell.angle_alpha   90.00
_cell.angle_beta   90.00
_cell.angle_gamma   90.00
#
_symmetry.space_group_name_H-M   'P 1'
#
loop_
_entity.id
_entity.type
_entity.pdbx_description
1 polymer ?
#
loop_
_entity_poly.entity_id
_entity_poly.type
_entity_poly.pdbx_seq_one_letter_code
_entity_poly.pdbx_strand_id
1 'polypeptide(L)'
;MAELLLILLSAALVNNFVLVQFLGLCPFVGSSGRVETAVPMTLATMFVLTVAALGTYLVNRYLLIAFEVEYLRIIAFIVIIAATVQFTEMFVRAASPV
;
A
#
# COMPACT_ATOMS: atom_id res chain seq x y z
N MET A 1 12.04 -11.96 -29.84
CA MET A 1 10.58 -11.77 -29.66
C MET A 1 9.99 -12.64 -28.55
N ALA A 2 10.34 -13.93 -28.47
CA ALA A 2 9.87 -14.81 -27.38
C ALA A 2 10.32 -14.35 -25.97
N GLU A 3 11.53 -13.78 -25.83
CA GLU A 3 12.02 -13.30 -24.54
C GLU A 3 11.25 -12.10 -23.98
N LEU A 4 10.83 -11.14 -24.83
CA LEU A 4 9.96 -10.04 -24.42
C LEU A 4 8.60 -10.55 -23.94
N LEU A 5 8.06 -11.57 -24.61
CA LEU A 5 6.81 -12.22 -24.22
C LEU A 5 6.94 -12.97 -22.89
N LEU A 6 8.08 -13.64 -22.65
CA LEU A 6 8.37 -14.32 -21.38
C LEU A 6 8.59 -13.33 -20.23
N ILE A 7 9.28 -12.21 -20.45
CA ILE A 7 9.44 -11.14 -19.46
C ILE A 7 8.09 -10.53 -19.12
N LEU A 8 7.24 -10.28 -20.13
CA LEU A 8 5.91 -9.71 -19.94
C LEU A 8 4.99 -10.69 -19.19
N LEU A 9 5.04 -11.98 -19.51
CA LEU A 9 4.27 -13.01 -18.80
C LEU A 9 4.78 -13.21 -17.36
N SER A 10 6.09 -13.20 -17.15
CA SER A 10 6.72 -13.31 -15.82
C SER A 10 6.39 -12.10 -14.94
N ALA A 11 6.44 -10.89 -15.49
CA ALA A 11 6.04 -9.66 -14.79
C ALA A 11 4.53 -9.64 -14.47
N ALA A 12 3.68 -10.10 -15.40
CA ALA A 12 2.23 -10.05 -15.25
C ALA A 12 1.63 -11.15 -14.35
N LEU A 13 2.27 -12.32 -14.23
CA LEU A 13 1.74 -13.45 -13.44
C LEU A 13 2.62 -13.83 -12.24
N VAL A 14 3.95 -13.86 -12.40
CA VAL A 14 4.87 -14.40 -11.38
C VAL A 14 5.38 -13.32 -10.44
N ASN A 15 5.58 -12.09 -10.93
CA ASN A 15 6.01 -10.93 -10.15
C ASN A 15 4.90 -9.90 -9.95
N ASN A 16 3.65 -10.25 -10.26
CA ASN A 16 2.57 -9.30 -10.13
C ASN A 16 2.29 -9.00 -8.66
N PHE A 17 2.57 -7.76 -8.30
CA PHE A 17 2.42 -7.21 -6.95
C PHE A 17 1.03 -7.48 -6.36
N VAL A 18 -0.01 -7.46 -7.21
CA VAL A 18 -1.41 -7.67 -6.82
C VAL A 18 -1.70 -9.14 -6.48
N LEU A 19 -1.13 -10.10 -7.22
CA LEU A 19 -1.41 -11.53 -7.04
C LEU A 19 -0.50 -12.21 -6.01
N VAL A 20 0.73 -11.71 -5.81
CA VAL A 20 1.76 -12.43 -5.03
C VAL A 20 2.00 -11.79 -3.65
N GLN A 21 1.87 -10.47 -3.51
CA GLN A 21 2.18 -9.80 -2.24
C GLN A 21 0.94 -9.47 -1.40
N PHE A 22 -0.28 -9.72 -1.88
CA PHE A 22 -1.55 -9.44 -1.19
C PHE A 22 -1.70 -7.99 -0.64
N LEU A 23 -0.87 -7.04 -1.10
CA LEU A 23 -0.99 -5.63 -0.74
C LEU A 23 -2.17 -5.00 -1.49
N GLY A 24 -3.09 -4.36 -0.77
CA GLY A 24 -4.26 -3.73 -1.38
C GLY A 24 -5.49 -4.66 -1.52
N LEU A 25 -5.58 -5.74 -0.76
CA LEU A 25 -6.84 -6.50 -0.64
C LEU A 25 -7.98 -5.66 -0.04
N CYS A 26 -7.68 -4.71 0.84
CA CYS A 26 -8.67 -3.83 1.47
C CYS A 26 -9.50 -3.01 0.46
N PRO A 27 -8.95 -2.33 -0.55
CA PRO A 27 -9.75 -1.69 -1.60
C PRO A 27 -10.36 -2.69 -2.58
N PHE A 28 -9.70 -3.83 -2.83
CA PHE A 28 -10.22 -4.85 -3.74
C PHE A 28 -11.54 -5.44 -3.25
N VAL A 29 -11.60 -5.81 -1.96
CA VAL A 29 -12.82 -6.33 -1.32
C VAL A 29 -13.88 -5.24 -1.17
N GLY A 30 -13.48 -3.99 -0.90
CA GLY A 30 -14.41 -2.87 -0.70
C GLY A 30 -15.03 -2.27 -1.98
N SER A 31 -14.39 -2.40 -3.14
CA SER A 31 -14.81 -1.73 -4.39
C SER A 31 -15.01 -2.62 -5.61
N SER A 32 -14.88 -3.95 -5.49
CA SER A 32 -15.07 -4.88 -6.63
C SER A 32 -16.45 -4.81 -7.31
N GLY A 33 -17.47 -4.28 -6.63
CA GLY A 33 -18.85 -4.26 -7.14
C GLY A 33 -19.17 -3.13 -8.13
N ARG A 34 -18.42 -2.02 -8.15
CA ARG A 34 -18.70 -0.86 -9.03
C ARG A 34 -17.41 -0.16 -9.45
N VAL A 35 -17.19 -0.04 -10.76
CA VAL A 35 -16.00 0.63 -11.32
C VAL A 35 -15.96 2.11 -10.91
N GLU A 36 -17.13 2.76 -10.77
CA GLU A 36 -17.26 4.15 -10.33
C GLU A 36 -16.68 4.40 -8.93
N THR A 37 -16.76 3.42 -8.02
CA THR A 37 -16.17 3.51 -6.67
C THR A 37 -14.75 2.93 -6.60
N ALA A 38 -14.37 2.08 -7.55
CA ALA A 38 -13.05 1.45 -7.60
C ALA A 38 -11.92 2.42 -7.96
N VAL A 39 -12.16 3.35 -8.89
CA VAL A 39 -11.15 4.33 -9.33
C VAL A 39 -10.69 5.25 -8.19
N PRO A 40 -11.57 5.97 -7.46
CA PRO A 40 -11.14 6.84 -6.37
C PRO A 40 -10.53 6.04 -5.20
N MET A 41 -11.04 4.83 -4.93
CA MET A 41 -10.55 4.00 -3.83
C MET A 41 -9.14 3.47 -4.11
N THR A 42 -8.85 3.03 -5.33
CA THR A 42 -7.49 2.59 -5.72
C THR A 42 -6.50 3.74 -5.72
N LEU A 43 -6.87 4.92 -6.23
CA LEU A 43 -6.06 6.14 -6.16
C LEU A 43 -5.71 6.52 -4.72
N ALA A 44 -6.70 6.50 -3.82
CA ALA A 44 -6.47 6.78 -2.40
C ALA A 44 -5.49 5.78 -1.78
N THR A 45 -5.65 4.48 -2.06
CA THR A 45 -4.73 3.46 -1.51
C THR A 45 -3.32 3.50 -2.10
N MET A 46 -3.17 3.87 -3.37
CA MET A 46 -1.85 4.12 -3.98
C MET A 46 -1.12 5.24 -3.23
N PHE A 47 -1.83 6.33 -2.91
CA PHE A 47 -1.28 7.42 -2.12
C PHE A 47 -0.87 6.96 -0.71
N VAL A 48 -1.74 6.24 0.01
CA VAL A 48 -1.46 5.70 1.35
C VAL A 48 -0.22 4.83 1.34
N LEU A 49 -0.11 3.88 0.41
CA LEU A 49 1.02 2.96 0.33
C LEU A 49 2.33 3.70 0.08
N THR A 50 2.31 4.74 -0.75
CA THR A 50 3.50 5.54 -1.06
C THR A 50 3.99 6.30 0.18
N VAL A 51 3.07 6.96 0.90
CA VAL A 51 3.39 7.70 2.12
C VAL A 51 3.83 6.77 3.25
N ALA A 52 3.14 5.63 3.43
CA ALA A 52 3.47 4.65 4.45
C ALA A 52 4.84 3.99 4.20
N ALA A 53 5.19 3.69 2.95
CA ALA A 53 6.50 3.15 2.59
C ALA A 53 7.63 4.16 2.91
N LEU A 54 7.43 5.45 2.60
CA LEU A 54 8.38 6.51 2.96
C LEU A 54 8.49 6.67 4.49
N GLY A 55 7.36 6.69 5.20
CA GLY A 55 7.33 6.84 6.66
C GLY A 55 8.01 5.68 7.39
N THR A 56 7.72 4.43 6.99
CA THR A 56 8.35 3.24 7.56
C THR A 56 9.85 3.18 7.23
N TYR A 57 10.28 3.60 6.04
CA TYR A 57 11.70 3.70 5.69
C TYR A 57 12.44 4.71 6.59
N LEU A 58 11.88 5.90 6.77
CA LEU A 58 12.46 6.93 7.62
C LEU A 58 12.55 6.45 9.08
N VAL A 59 11.48 5.88 9.63
CA VAL A 59 11.48 5.38 11.01
C VAL A 59 12.42 4.18 11.18
N ASN A 60 12.49 3.28 10.19
CA ASN A 60 13.43 2.17 10.26
C ASN A 60 14.89 2.66 10.28
N ARG A 61 15.23 3.61 9.40
CA ARG A 61 16.60 4.08 9.23
C ARG A 61 17.06 5.03 10.33
N TYR A 62 16.22 5.98 10.74
CA TYR A 62 16.60 7.03 11.68
C TYR A 62 16.27 6.71 13.14
N LEU A 63 15.24 5.90 13.41
CA LEU A 63 14.83 5.56 14.77
C LEU A 63 15.33 4.17 15.17
N LEU A 64 15.02 3.14 14.39
CA LEU A 64 15.30 1.77 14.79
C LEU A 64 16.77 1.37 14.75
N ILE A 65 17.45 1.73 13.66
CA ILE A 65 18.88 1.40 13.49
C ILE A 65 19.75 2.27 14.39
N ALA A 66 19.37 3.53 14.61
CA ALA A 66 20.14 4.45 15.46
C ALA A 66 20.03 4.11 16.96
N PHE A 67 18.89 3.55 17.40
CA PHE A 67 18.68 3.16 18.80
C PHE A 67 18.88 1.65 19.06
N GLU A 68 19.30 0.86 18.05
CA GLU A 68 19.44 -0.62 18.13
C GLU A 68 18.16 -1.36 18.59
N VAL A 69 16.97 -0.77 18.39
CA VAL A 69 15.68 -1.32 18.85
C VAL A 69 14.93 -2.04 17.73
N GLU A 70 15.61 -2.89 16.98
CA GLU A 70 15.01 -3.59 15.83
C GLU A 70 13.84 -4.52 16.21
N TYR A 71 13.77 -4.97 17.47
CA TYR A 71 12.65 -5.74 18.01
C TYR A 71 11.30 -5.00 17.88
N LEU A 72 11.28 -3.66 17.95
CA LEU A 72 10.04 -2.87 17.87
C LEU A 72 9.57 -2.61 16.42
N ARG A 73 10.27 -3.13 15.40
CA ARG A 73 10.03 -2.80 13.99
C ARG A 73 8.61 -3.06 13.54
N ILE A 74 8.08 -4.23 13.86
CA ILE A 74 6.73 -4.64 13.48
C ILE A 74 5.70 -3.67 14.07
N ILE A 75 5.82 -3.36 15.36
CA ILE A 75 4.89 -2.48 16.07
C ILE A 75 4.96 -1.06 15.51
N ALA A 76 6.15 -0.51 15.32
CA ALA A 76 6.34 0.82 14.75
C ALA A 76 5.75 0.92 13.33
N PHE A 77 5.94 -0.11 12.50
CA PHE A 77 5.38 -0.13 11.15
C PHE A 77 3.85 -0.16 11.17
N ILE A 78 3.24 -0.98 12.03
CA ILE A 78 1.77 -1.04 12.17
C ILE A 78 1.21 0.33 12.56
N VAL A 79 1.84 1.02 13.53
CA VAL A 79 1.38 2.35 13.99
C VAL A 79 1.45 3.39 12.88
N ILE A 80 2.54 3.43 12.10
CA ILE A 80 2.71 4.38 10.98
C ILE A 80 1.68 4.11 9.89
N ILE A 81 1.50 2.84 9.52
CA ILE A 81 0.54 2.44 8.48
C ILE A 81 -0.88 2.79 8.94
N ALA A 82 -1.25 2.44 10.17
CA ALA A 82 -2.57 2.75 10.72
C ALA A 82 -2.85 4.26 10.75
N ALA A 83 -1.92 5.08 11.24
CA ALA A 83 -2.07 6.53 11.26
C ALA A 83 -2.27 7.12 9.85
N THR A 84 -1.54 6.62 8.86
CA THR A 84 -1.63 7.07 7.46
C THR A 84 -2.96 6.67 6.81
N VAL A 85 -3.43 5.45 7.09
CA VAL A 85 -4.73 4.95 6.60
C VAL A 85 -5.88 5.76 7.22
N GLN A 86 -5.89 5.94 8.55
CA GLN A 86 -6.92 6.71 9.24
C GLN A 86 -7.01 8.14 8.73
N PHE A 87 -5.85 8.78 8.55
CA PHE A 87 -5.78 10.13 7.98
C PHE A 87 -6.40 10.17 6.58
N THR A 88 -6.04 9.22 5.73
CA THR A 88 -6.55 9.19 4.35
C THR A 88 -8.03 8.86 4.31
N GLU A 89 -8.53 7.98 5.17
CA GLU A 89 -9.96 7.67 5.26
C GLU A 89 -10.79 8.90 5.63
N MET A 90 -10.32 9.70 6.60
CA MET A 90 -10.96 10.98 6.93
C MET A 90 -10.95 11.94 5.74
N PHE A 91 -9.85 12.03 5.00
CA PHE A 91 -9.74 12.86 3.80
C PHE A 91 -10.69 12.41 2.68
N VAL A 92 -10.77 11.09 2.42
CA VAL A 92 -11.66 10.53 1.40
C VAL A 92 -13.13 10.76 1.75
N ARG A 93 -13.51 10.56 3.03
CA ARG A 93 -14.87 10.85 3.53
C ARG A 93 -15.22 12.33 3.41
N ALA A 94 -14.26 13.23 3.63
CA ALA A 94 -14.47 14.66 3.48
C ALA A 94 -14.58 15.11 2.01
N ALA A 95 -13.81 14.48 1.10
CA ALA A 95 -13.77 14.84 -0.31
C ALA A 95 -14.93 14.25 -1.13
N SER A 96 -15.47 13.10 -0.72
CA SER A 96 -16.56 12.41 -1.41
C SER A 96 -17.70 12.14 -0.43
N PRO A 97 -18.65 13.07 -0.24
CA PRO A 97 -19.92 12.74 0.35
C PRO A 97 -20.65 11.86 -0.67
N VAL A 98 -20.75 10.56 -0.38
CA VAL A 98 -21.79 9.73 -1.00
C VAL A 98 -23.17 10.20 -0.56
#